data_AF-A0AA86VWU1-F1
#
_entry.id   AF-A0AA86VWU1-F1
#
_cell.length_a   1.000
_cell.length_b   1.000
_cell.length_c   1.000
_cell.angle_alpha   90.00
_cell.angle_beta   90.00
_cell.angle_gamma   90.00
#
_symmetry.space_group_name_H-M   'P 1'
#
loop_
_entity.id
_entity.type
_entity.pdbx_description
1 polymer ?
#
loop_
_entity_poly.entity_id
_entity_poly.type
_entity_poly.pdbx_seq_one_letter_code
_entity_poly.pdbx_strand_id
1 'polypeptide(L)'
;MGKIVKIILIHSGLWGFNSRHRQQQLRQNHFPYGKDFPGHVATGRFSNGKLVGDFIASMLNLKDTVPPFLDPKLSDEDLRTGVSFASGGSGYDDLTIALSGAIPVSKQIEYFKVYIGKLKGIAGENEAKQILGDSLVFISAGTNDFILNFYDFPTRKMEFNIDGHQDYVQNRLQTFVKELYGLGCRKFAVSGLPCIGCLPIQITAKLITDRKCAENENSDAKLYNKKLGRLLLQLQAMLPGSKVVYTDVYDTLFNLINEPQKYGEYYGAYHDHIKREKKKKQESVEEGGH
;
A
#
# COMPACT_ATOMS: atom_id res chain seq x y z
N MET A 1 11.59 -8.19 28.90
CA MET A 1 12.22 -7.74 27.64
C MET A 1 11.24 -8.01 26.50
N GLY A 2 10.48 -6.99 26.09
CA GLY A 2 9.55 -7.09 24.96
C GLY A 2 10.13 -6.35 23.76
N LYS A 3 10.96 -7.02 22.96
CA LYS A 3 11.44 -6.50 21.67
C LYS A 3 11.76 -7.69 20.79
N ILE A 4 10.94 -7.89 19.76
CA ILE A 4 11.31 -8.16 18.38
C ILE A 4 9.98 -8.06 17.60
N VAL A 5 9.71 -6.89 17.03
CA VAL A 5 8.61 -6.71 16.09
C VAL A 5 9.13 -7.25 14.76
N LYS A 6 8.46 -8.18 14.09
CA LYS A 6 8.85 -8.64 12.74
C LYS A 6 7.76 -8.23 11.79
N ILE A 7 8.08 -7.64 10.64
CA ILE A 7 7.05 -7.03 9.79
C ILE A 7 6.67 -8.00 8.67
N ILE A 8 5.39 -8.33 8.59
CA ILE A 8 4.78 -9.02 7.46
C ILE A 8 3.94 -7.99 6.72
N LEU A 9 4.39 -7.59 5.53
CA LEU A 9 3.67 -6.64 4.68
C LEU A 9 2.77 -7.37 3.71
N ILE A 10 1.49 -7.04 3.73
CA ILE A 10 0.51 -7.46 2.73
C ILE A 10 -0.08 -6.17 2.16
N HIS A 11 0.52 -5.71 1.07
CA HIS A 11 0.23 -4.41 0.46
C HIS A 11 -0.25 -4.59 -0.98
N SER A 12 -1.23 -3.79 -1.40
CA SER A 12 -1.87 -3.91 -2.71
C SER A 12 -1.92 -2.59 -3.51
N GLY A 13 -1.56 -1.44 -2.94
CA GLY A 13 -1.64 -0.15 -3.64
C GLY A 13 -0.54 0.14 -4.66
N LEU A 14 -0.54 1.39 -5.16
CA LEU A 14 0.52 2.07 -5.95
C LEU A 14 1.91 2.08 -5.27
N TRP A 15 2.10 1.32 -4.20
CA TRP A 15 3.31 1.16 -3.41
C TRP A 15 3.65 -0.32 -3.22
N GLY A 16 3.11 -1.22 -4.07
CA GLY A 16 3.40 -2.65 -4.03
C GLY A 16 4.80 -3.01 -4.52
N PHE A 17 5.12 -4.29 -4.48
CA PHE A 17 6.20 -4.88 -5.27
C PHE A 17 5.61 -5.68 -6.41
N ASN A 18 6.31 -5.72 -7.54
CA ASN A 18 6.13 -6.80 -8.51
C ASN A 18 7.27 -7.80 -8.37
N SER A 19 6.91 -9.04 -8.03
CA SER A 19 7.87 -10.14 -7.99
C SER A 19 8.46 -10.35 -9.39
N ARG A 20 9.71 -10.82 -9.48
CA ARG A 20 10.43 -11.05 -10.76
C ARG A 20 9.83 -12.21 -11.59
N HIS A 21 8.56 -12.56 -11.40
CA HIS A 21 7.90 -13.59 -12.19
C HIS A 21 7.59 -13.11 -13.60
N ARG A 22 7.82 -14.00 -14.56
CA ARG A 22 7.99 -13.71 -15.98
C ARG A 22 6.72 -13.19 -16.71
N GLN A 23 5.56 -13.12 -16.07
CA GLN A 23 4.26 -12.95 -16.75
C GLN A 23 3.42 -11.72 -16.36
N GLN A 24 3.89 -10.84 -15.47
CA GLN A 24 3.12 -9.63 -15.09
C GLN A 24 3.38 -8.44 -16.01
N GLN A 25 2.32 -7.77 -16.47
CA GLN A 25 2.37 -6.71 -17.49
C GLN A 25 2.94 -5.38 -16.97
N LEU A 26 2.89 -5.11 -15.65
CA LEU A 26 3.23 -3.81 -15.05
C LEU A 26 4.57 -3.81 -14.29
N ARG A 27 5.67 -4.27 -14.87
CA ARG A 27 6.96 -4.37 -14.15
C ARG A 27 7.57 -2.99 -13.87
N GLN A 28 7.83 -2.68 -12.59
CA GLN A 28 8.53 -1.47 -12.16
C GLN A 28 10.06 -1.66 -11.99
N ASN A 29 10.66 -2.49 -12.84
CA ASN A 29 12.11 -2.74 -12.86
C ASN A 29 12.82 -1.84 -13.87
N HIS A 30 12.45 -0.57 -13.94
CA HIS A 30 13.02 0.41 -14.87
C HIS A 30 13.04 1.81 -14.24
N PHE A 31 13.83 2.72 -14.80
CA PHE A 31 13.84 4.13 -14.39
C PHE A 31 12.46 4.78 -14.61
N PRO A 32 11.92 5.62 -13.70
CA PRO A 32 12.55 6.24 -12.53
C PRO A 32 12.45 5.43 -11.22
N TYR A 33 11.92 4.21 -11.24
CA TYR A 33 11.79 3.40 -10.03
C TYR A 33 13.16 3.01 -9.46
N GLY A 34 13.28 3.03 -8.14
CA GLY A 34 14.52 2.71 -7.43
C GLY A 34 15.63 3.76 -7.50
N LYS A 35 15.40 4.94 -8.11
CA LYS A 35 16.38 6.04 -8.17
C LYS A 35 16.93 6.43 -6.80
N ASP A 36 16.10 6.49 -5.77
CA ASP A 36 16.44 6.87 -4.39
C ASP A 36 16.42 5.65 -3.45
N PHE A 37 16.33 4.43 -4.00
CA PHE A 37 16.43 3.20 -3.23
C PHE A 37 17.90 2.87 -2.94
N PRO A 38 18.24 2.19 -1.82
CA PRO A 38 19.62 1.76 -1.55
C PRO A 38 20.24 1.03 -2.75
N GLY A 39 21.40 1.52 -3.20
CA GLY A 39 22.10 1.01 -4.38
C GLY A 39 21.61 1.59 -5.71
N HIS A 40 20.60 2.47 -5.72
CA HIS A 40 20.04 3.13 -6.91
C HIS A 40 19.54 2.15 -7.99
N VAL A 41 18.95 1.03 -7.56
CA VAL A 41 18.45 -0.04 -8.44
C VAL A 41 16.93 -0.17 -8.37
N ALA A 42 16.31 -0.30 -9.54
CA ALA A 42 14.90 -0.64 -9.65
C ALA A 42 14.64 -2.09 -9.19
N THR A 43 13.97 -2.25 -8.06
CA THR A 43 13.67 -3.56 -7.45
C THR A 43 12.23 -4.05 -7.70
N GLY A 44 11.44 -3.32 -8.49
CA GLY A 44 10.04 -3.64 -8.74
C GLY A 44 9.07 -3.01 -7.74
N ARG A 45 9.58 -2.15 -6.85
CA ARG A 45 8.79 -1.30 -5.97
C ARG A 45 8.12 -0.21 -6.79
N PHE A 46 6.85 0.07 -6.51
CA PHE A 46 6.16 1.21 -7.10
C PHE A 46 6.54 2.52 -6.38
N SER A 47 7.84 2.80 -6.33
CA SER A 47 8.40 4.04 -5.79
C SER A 47 9.80 4.26 -6.36
N ASN A 48 10.26 5.51 -6.38
CA ASN A 48 11.67 5.83 -6.56
C ASN A 48 12.53 5.33 -5.39
N GLY A 49 11.98 5.06 -4.21
CA GLY A 49 12.74 4.68 -3.04
C GLY A 49 12.08 3.63 -2.16
N LYS A 50 12.30 3.78 -0.86
CA LYS A 50 11.71 2.94 0.19
C LYS A 50 10.19 3.08 0.22
N LEU A 51 9.51 1.99 0.54
CA LEU A 51 8.08 1.93 0.80
C LEU A 51 7.82 2.14 2.30
N VAL A 52 6.58 2.46 2.67
CA VAL A 52 6.15 2.66 4.07
C VAL A 52 6.61 1.52 4.97
N GLY A 53 6.50 0.27 4.50
CA GLY A 53 6.94 -0.88 5.28
C GLY A 53 8.44 -0.95 5.55
N ASP A 54 9.29 -0.42 4.66
CA ASP A 54 10.73 -0.30 4.92
C ASP A 54 11.01 0.77 5.98
N PHE A 55 10.28 1.89 5.93
CA PHE A 55 10.40 2.93 6.94
C PHE A 55 9.98 2.41 8.32
N ILE A 56 8.87 1.66 8.40
CA ILE A 56 8.45 1.02 9.65
C ILE A 56 9.54 0.03 10.13
N ALA A 57 10.11 -0.79 9.24
CA ALA A 57 11.18 -1.72 9.60
C ALA A 57 12.44 -1.02 10.12
N SER A 58 12.81 0.08 9.46
CA SER A 58 13.97 0.90 9.81
C SER A 58 13.76 1.58 11.16
N MET A 59 12.60 2.20 11.39
CA MET A 59 12.26 2.87 12.66
C MET A 59 12.21 1.91 13.85
N LEU A 60 11.90 0.63 13.60
CA LEU A 60 11.91 -0.42 14.61
C LEU A 60 13.29 -1.09 14.79
N ASN A 61 14.32 -0.60 14.08
CA ASN A 61 15.69 -1.14 14.08
C ASN A 61 15.74 -2.64 13.72
N LEU A 62 14.92 -3.07 12.75
CA LEU A 62 14.85 -4.47 12.32
C LEU A 62 15.73 -4.73 11.12
N LYS A 63 15.57 -3.89 10.10
CA LYS A 63 16.30 -3.95 8.83
C LYS A 63 16.05 -2.67 8.05
N ASP A 64 16.97 -2.36 7.14
CA ASP A 64 16.89 -1.16 6.31
C ASP A 64 15.76 -1.24 5.26
N THR A 65 15.53 -2.44 4.71
CA THR A 65 14.49 -2.70 3.71
C THR A 65 13.85 -4.07 3.94
N VAL A 66 12.55 -4.20 3.68
CA VAL A 66 11.80 -5.47 3.76
C VAL A 66 11.80 -6.14 2.40
N PRO A 67 12.48 -7.29 2.22
CA PRO A 67 12.55 -7.95 0.93
C PRO A 67 11.23 -8.68 0.60
N PRO A 68 10.90 -8.87 -0.69
CA PRO A 68 9.74 -9.66 -1.09
C PRO A 68 10.00 -11.15 -0.88
N PHE A 69 8.99 -11.90 -0.42
CA PHE A 69 9.08 -13.34 -0.13
C PHE A 69 9.50 -14.19 -1.35
N LEU A 70 9.23 -13.71 -2.56
CA LEU A 70 9.57 -14.39 -3.80
C LEU A 70 10.97 -14.01 -4.33
N ASP A 71 11.78 -13.26 -3.58
CA ASP A 71 13.18 -13.06 -3.97
C ASP A 71 13.97 -14.38 -3.79
N PRO A 72 14.59 -14.93 -4.85
CA PRO A 72 15.38 -16.15 -4.74
C PRO A 72 16.65 -15.99 -3.87
N LYS A 73 17.03 -14.75 -3.52
CA LYS A 73 18.22 -14.44 -2.72
C LYS A 73 17.91 -14.22 -1.23
N LEU A 74 16.70 -14.54 -0.77
CA LEU A 74 16.35 -14.41 0.66
C LEU A 74 17.28 -15.25 1.53
N SER A 75 17.83 -14.60 2.56
CA SER A 75 18.58 -15.28 3.61
C SER A 75 17.64 -15.83 4.69
N ASP A 76 18.16 -16.76 5.51
CA ASP A 76 17.44 -17.24 6.70
C ASP A 76 17.16 -16.09 7.68
N GLU A 77 18.07 -15.12 7.77
CA GLU A 77 17.89 -13.95 8.63
C GLU A 77 16.78 -13.04 8.09
N ASP A 78 16.62 -12.92 6.77
CA ASP A 78 15.49 -12.19 6.18
C ASP A 78 14.16 -12.81 6.58
N LEU A 79 14.07 -14.14 6.50
CA LEU A 79 12.89 -14.89 6.90
C LEU A 79 12.62 -14.73 8.39
N ARG A 80 13.67 -14.73 9.22
CA ARG A 80 13.54 -14.45 10.65
C ARG A 80 13.06 -13.03 10.88
N THR A 81 13.56 -12.01 10.22
CA THR A 81 13.28 -10.61 10.57
C THR A 81 12.07 -9.99 9.85
N GLY A 82 11.50 -10.70 8.87
CA GLY A 82 10.25 -10.34 8.20
C GLY A 82 10.41 -10.10 6.70
N VAL A 83 9.36 -10.42 5.95
CA VAL A 83 9.32 -10.35 4.48
C VAL A 83 7.98 -9.79 4.00
N SER A 84 7.93 -9.35 2.76
CA SER A 84 6.73 -8.81 2.11
C SER A 84 6.08 -9.85 1.19
N PHE A 85 4.77 -10.06 1.34
CA PHE A 85 3.95 -10.87 0.42
C PHE A 85 3.16 -10.00 -0.56
N ALA A 86 3.29 -8.68 -0.44
CA ALA A 86 2.60 -7.68 -1.25
C ALA A 86 2.81 -7.89 -2.75
N SER A 87 1.73 -7.71 -3.51
CA SER A 87 1.75 -7.63 -4.97
C SER A 87 1.04 -6.36 -5.42
N GLY A 88 1.74 -5.51 -6.16
CA GLY A 88 1.13 -4.31 -6.76
C GLY A 88 -0.02 -4.71 -7.69
N GLY A 89 -1.13 -3.97 -7.64
CA GLY A 89 -2.31 -4.27 -8.46
C GLY A 89 -3.25 -5.35 -7.89
N SER A 90 -2.96 -5.91 -6.72
CA SER A 90 -3.86 -6.85 -6.04
C SER A 90 -4.96 -6.12 -5.26
N GLY A 91 -6.01 -6.85 -4.87
CA GLY A 91 -7.08 -6.38 -4.01
C GLY A 91 -7.70 -7.55 -3.25
N TYR A 92 -8.63 -7.27 -2.34
CA TYR A 92 -9.35 -8.32 -1.61
C TYR A 92 -10.30 -9.10 -2.52
N ASP A 93 -10.75 -8.50 -3.61
CA ASP A 93 -11.50 -9.14 -4.68
C ASP A 93 -10.53 -9.75 -5.70
N ASP A 94 -10.70 -11.04 -6.02
CA ASP A 94 -9.83 -11.70 -7.00
C ASP A 94 -10.07 -11.15 -8.43
N LEU A 95 -11.23 -10.52 -8.69
CA LEU A 95 -11.49 -9.85 -9.97
C LEU A 95 -10.52 -8.68 -10.23
N THR A 96 -9.99 -8.07 -9.16
CA THR A 96 -9.06 -6.93 -9.22
C THR A 96 -7.80 -7.25 -10.02
N ILE A 97 -7.38 -8.52 -10.05
CA ILE A 97 -6.16 -8.92 -10.76
C ILE A 97 -6.37 -9.22 -12.24
N ALA A 98 -7.60 -9.15 -12.74
CA ALA A 98 -7.94 -9.57 -14.11
C ALA A 98 -7.12 -8.82 -15.18
N LEU A 99 -6.85 -7.53 -14.96
CA LEU A 99 -6.08 -6.70 -15.89
C LEU A 99 -4.58 -6.67 -15.59
N SER A 100 -4.19 -6.81 -14.31
CA SER A 100 -2.80 -6.63 -13.88
C SER A 100 -1.98 -7.92 -13.89
N GLY A 101 -2.64 -9.09 -13.78
CA GLY A 101 -1.97 -10.37 -13.54
C GLY A 101 -1.28 -10.45 -12.18
N ALA A 102 -1.62 -9.54 -11.25
CA ALA A 102 -1.03 -9.49 -9.92
C ALA A 102 -1.30 -10.78 -9.12
N ILE A 103 -0.49 -11.03 -8.08
CA ILE A 103 -0.71 -12.16 -7.18
C ILE A 103 -1.94 -11.81 -6.31
N PRO A 104 -3.03 -12.60 -6.38
CA PRO A 104 -4.23 -12.31 -5.60
C PRO A 104 -3.96 -12.47 -4.10
N VAL A 105 -4.70 -11.75 -3.27
CA VAL A 105 -4.52 -11.75 -1.81
C VAL A 105 -4.68 -13.16 -1.21
N SER A 106 -5.57 -13.97 -1.78
CA SER A 106 -5.71 -15.40 -1.46
C SER A 106 -4.39 -16.19 -1.62
N LYS A 107 -3.70 -15.97 -2.74
CA LYS A 107 -2.38 -16.59 -3.01
C LYS A 107 -1.28 -16.05 -2.08
N GLN A 108 -1.39 -14.81 -1.62
CA GLN A 108 -0.45 -14.25 -0.63
C GLN A 108 -0.54 -15.00 0.71
N ILE A 109 -1.72 -15.50 1.12
CA ILE A 109 -1.86 -16.38 2.29
C ILE A 109 -1.19 -17.73 2.05
N GLU A 110 -1.31 -18.30 0.85
CA GLU A 110 -0.61 -19.56 0.53
C GLU A 110 0.90 -19.40 0.62
N TYR A 111 1.45 -18.30 0.10
CA TYR A 111 2.86 -17.99 0.28
C TYR A 111 3.23 -17.78 1.75
N PHE A 112 2.35 -17.17 2.54
CA PHE A 112 2.55 -17.04 3.98
C PHE A 112 2.59 -18.40 4.69
N LYS A 113 1.76 -19.36 4.30
CA LYS A 113 1.82 -20.75 4.81
C LYS A 113 3.16 -21.42 4.45
N VAL A 114 3.65 -21.23 3.23
CA VAL A 114 4.98 -21.71 2.82
C VAL A 114 6.09 -21.05 3.64
N TYR A 115 6.00 -19.73 3.88
CA TYR A 115 6.90 -19.00 4.74
C TYR A 115 6.95 -19.58 6.16
N ILE A 116 5.79 -19.88 6.76
CA ILE A 116 5.73 -20.50 8.09
C ILE A 116 6.47 -21.84 8.11
N GLY A 117 6.29 -22.67 7.08
CA GLY A 117 7.03 -23.93 6.94
C GLY A 117 8.55 -23.73 6.89
N LYS A 118 9.03 -22.77 6.08
CA LYS A 118 10.46 -22.41 6.02
C LYS A 118 10.97 -21.87 7.37
N LEU A 119 10.22 -20.97 7.99
CA LEU A 119 10.56 -20.38 9.27
C LEU A 119 10.70 -21.44 10.37
N LYS A 120 9.79 -22.42 10.41
CA LYS A 120 9.89 -23.57 11.31
C LYS A 120 11.14 -24.40 11.06
N GLY A 121 11.53 -24.62 9.80
CA GLY A 121 12.76 -25.32 9.46
C GLY A 121 14.03 -24.58 9.92
N ILE A 122 14.00 -23.24 9.87
CA ILE A 122 15.12 -22.37 10.24
C ILE A 122 15.24 -22.18 11.76
N ALA A 123 14.11 -21.93 12.43
CA ALA A 123 14.04 -21.48 13.82
C ALA A 123 13.55 -22.55 14.81
N GLY A 124 13.02 -23.66 14.31
CA GLY A 124 12.27 -24.61 15.12
C GLY A 124 10.85 -24.14 15.41
N GLU A 125 10.00 -25.08 15.85
CA GLU A 125 8.56 -24.82 16.00
C GLU A 125 8.22 -23.76 17.04
N ASN A 126 8.88 -23.83 18.20
CA ASN A 126 8.60 -22.93 19.33
C ASN A 126 9.00 -21.49 19.01
N GLU A 127 10.21 -21.30 18.46
CA GLU A 127 10.68 -19.98 18.06
C GLU A 127 9.82 -19.43 16.91
N ALA A 128 9.49 -20.24 15.89
CA ALA A 128 8.61 -19.80 14.81
C ALA A 128 7.23 -19.35 15.31
N LYS A 129 6.64 -20.06 16.28
CA LYS A 129 5.38 -19.66 16.92
C LYS A 129 5.50 -18.33 17.65
N GLN A 130 6.59 -18.13 18.40
CA GLN A 130 6.87 -16.86 19.07
C GLN A 130 7.02 -15.73 18.05
N ILE A 131 7.79 -15.96 16.98
CA ILE A 131 8.00 -15.01 15.89
C ILE A 131 6.67 -14.57 15.31
N LEU A 132 5.78 -15.50 14.96
CA LEU A 132 4.47 -15.18 14.38
C LEU A 132 3.59 -14.38 15.35
N GLY A 133 3.56 -14.77 16.62
CA GLY A 133 2.82 -14.05 17.67
C GLY A 133 3.35 -12.64 17.92
N ASP A 134 4.66 -12.44 17.78
CA ASP A 134 5.30 -11.16 18.02
C ASP A 134 5.37 -10.23 16.80
N SER A 135 5.16 -10.79 15.60
CA SER A 135 5.17 -10.07 14.33
C SER A 135 4.06 -9.03 14.24
N LEU A 136 4.38 -7.86 13.66
CA LEU A 136 3.44 -6.88 13.16
C LEU A 136 3.06 -7.25 11.72
N VAL A 137 1.81 -7.62 11.52
CA VAL A 137 1.22 -7.78 10.20
C VAL A 137 0.63 -6.45 9.76
N PHE A 138 1.23 -5.83 8.74
CA PHE A 138 0.73 -4.59 8.16
C PHE A 138 -0.04 -4.91 6.88
N ILE A 139 -1.33 -4.60 6.88
CA ILE A 139 -2.27 -4.91 5.80
C ILE A 139 -2.73 -3.61 5.17
N SER A 140 -2.52 -3.49 3.86
CA SER A 140 -2.90 -2.31 3.09
C SER A 140 -3.37 -2.76 1.72
N ALA A 141 -4.63 -3.15 1.63
CA ALA A 141 -5.32 -3.46 0.38
C ALA A 141 -6.69 -2.79 0.34
N GLY A 142 -7.40 -2.89 -0.79
CA GLY A 142 -8.72 -2.27 -0.97
C GLY A 142 -8.75 -1.22 -2.07
N THR A 143 -7.70 -0.38 -2.19
CA THR A 143 -7.69 0.74 -3.15
C THR A 143 -8.00 0.28 -4.59
N ASN A 144 -7.40 -0.83 -5.01
CA ASN A 144 -7.62 -1.37 -6.35
C ASN A 144 -9.02 -1.96 -6.53
N ASP A 145 -9.63 -2.52 -5.49
CA ASP A 145 -11.01 -3.04 -5.56
C ASP A 145 -12.00 -1.90 -5.88
N PHE A 146 -11.75 -0.70 -5.35
CA PHE A 146 -12.57 0.48 -5.66
C PHE A 146 -12.23 1.06 -7.03
N ILE A 147 -10.97 1.42 -7.29
CA ILE A 147 -10.63 2.11 -8.54
C ILE A 147 -10.84 1.19 -9.75
N LEU A 148 -10.36 -0.06 -9.71
CA LEU A 148 -10.42 -0.94 -10.88
C LEU A 148 -11.81 -1.54 -11.05
N ASN A 149 -12.38 -2.17 -10.01
CA ASN A 149 -13.61 -2.97 -10.20
C ASN A 149 -14.89 -2.16 -10.09
N PHE A 150 -14.85 -1.01 -9.42
CA PHE A 150 -16.04 -0.19 -9.19
C PHE A 150 -16.06 1.08 -10.05
N TYR A 151 -14.97 1.84 -10.13
CA TYR A 151 -14.95 3.11 -10.88
C TYR A 151 -14.52 2.98 -12.35
N ASP A 152 -13.34 2.42 -12.61
CA ASP A 152 -12.71 2.40 -13.94
C ASP A 152 -13.31 1.30 -14.84
N PHE A 153 -13.42 0.09 -14.31
CA PHE A 153 -14.02 -1.07 -14.98
C PHE A 153 -15.20 -1.57 -14.15
N PRO A 154 -16.40 -0.98 -14.31
CA PRO A 154 -17.53 -1.06 -13.38
C PRO A 154 -18.25 -2.42 -13.38
N THR A 155 -17.52 -3.51 -13.57
CA THR A 155 -17.98 -4.90 -13.44
C THR A 155 -18.74 -5.10 -12.13
N ARG A 156 -18.21 -4.61 -11.00
CA ARG A 156 -18.89 -4.72 -9.70
C ARG A 156 -20.06 -3.76 -9.51
N LYS A 157 -20.17 -2.68 -10.28
CA LYS A 157 -21.38 -1.83 -10.25
C LYS A 157 -22.62 -2.53 -10.81
N MET A 158 -22.44 -3.58 -11.62
CA MET A 158 -23.57 -4.38 -12.11
C MET A 158 -24.14 -5.31 -11.03
N GLU A 159 -23.34 -5.64 -10.01
CA GLU A 159 -23.73 -6.55 -8.92
C GLU A 159 -24.06 -5.81 -7.62
N PHE A 160 -23.41 -4.67 -7.38
CA PHE A 160 -23.48 -3.93 -6.13
C PHE A 160 -23.71 -2.45 -6.36
N ASN A 161 -24.49 -1.83 -5.47
CA ASN A 161 -24.32 -0.40 -5.21
C ASN A 161 -23.02 -0.17 -4.39
N ILE A 162 -22.63 1.09 -4.21
CA ILE A 162 -21.37 1.41 -3.52
C ILE A 162 -21.35 0.90 -2.08
N ASP A 163 -22.47 0.98 -1.36
CA ASP A 163 -22.58 0.55 0.03
C ASP A 163 -22.38 -0.97 0.18
N GLY A 164 -23.02 -1.75 -0.69
CA GLY A 164 -22.88 -3.20 -0.76
C GLY A 164 -21.49 -3.65 -1.23
N HIS A 165 -20.87 -2.90 -2.15
CA HIS A 165 -19.48 -3.17 -2.56
C HIS A 165 -18.50 -2.93 -1.40
N GLN A 166 -18.71 -1.86 -0.60
CA GLN A 166 -17.92 -1.63 0.60
C GLN A 166 -18.06 -2.81 1.58
N ASP A 167 -19.28 -3.29 1.84
CA ASP A 167 -19.51 -4.42 2.75
C ASP A 167 -18.89 -5.73 2.22
N TYR A 168 -18.95 -5.96 0.91
CA TYR A 168 -18.27 -7.07 0.26
C TYR A 168 -16.75 -7.05 0.52
N VAL A 169 -16.10 -5.90 0.28
CA VAL A 169 -14.65 -5.74 0.52
C VAL A 169 -14.30 -5.88 2.00
N GLN A 170 -15.11 -5.31 2.91
CA GLN A 170 -14.94 -5.45 4.36
C GLN A 170 -15.02 -6.92 4.81
N ASN A 171 -15.97 -7.69 4.27
CA ASN A 171 -16.09 -9.11 4.59
C ASN A 171 -14.87 -9.93 4.12
N ARG A 172 -14.33 -9.61 2.94
CA ARG A 172 -13.11 -10.25 2.43
C ARG A 172 -11.91 -9.94 3.32
N LEU A 173 -11.74 -8.67 3.73
CA LEU A 173 -10.74 -8.28 4.72
C LEU A 173 -10.93 -9.00 6.06
N GLN A 174 -12.16 -9.10 6.56
CA GLN A 174 -12.47 -9.80 7.81
C GLN A 174 -12.00 -11.26 7.76
N THR A 175 -12.34 -11.97 6.69
CA THR A 175 -11.90 -13.35 6.45
C THR A 175 -10.38 -13.44 6.42
N PHE A 176 -9.74 -12.52 5.69
CA PHE A 176 -8.29 -12.45 5.59
C PHE A 176 -7.58 -12.29 6.94
N VAL A 177 -8.04 -11.35 7.78
CA VAL A 177 -7.48 -11.16 9.13
C VAL A 177 -7.70 -12.39 10.00
N LYS A 178 -8.87 -13.02 9.94
CA LYS A 178 -9.18 -14.25 10.69
C LYS A 178 -8.27 -15.41 10.29
N GLU A 179 -7.97 -15.57 8.99
CA GLU A 179 -7.03 -16.59 8.52
C GLU A 179 -5.62 -16.37 9.05
N LEU A 180 -5.10 -15.13 8.97
CA LEU A 180 -3.77 -14.81 9.50
C LEU A 180 -3.70 -15.00 11.02
N TYR A 181 -4.77 -14.67 11.73
CA TYR A 181 -4.88 -14.95 13.17
C TYR A 181 -4.84 -16.47 13.45
N GLY A 182 -5.57 -17.27 12.66
CA GLY A 182 -5.53 -18.73 12.72
C GLY A 182 -4.14 -19.32 12.47
N LEU A 183 -3.32 -18.63 11.67
CA LEU A 183 -1.93 -18.98 11.40
C LEU A 183 -0.92 -18.53 12.47
N GLY A 184 -1.39 -17.88 13.55
CA GLY A 184 -0.56 -17.53 14.70
C GLY A 184 -0.22 -16.04 14.84
N CYS A 185 -0.62 -15.21 13.88
CA CYS A 185 -0.39 -13.75 13.97
C CYS A 185 -1.26 -13.13 15.07
N ARG A 186 -0.72 -12.15 15.79
CA ARG A 186 -1.46 -11.47 16.86
C ARG A 186 -1.50 -9.95 16.75
N LYS A 187 -0.58 -9.30 16.05
CA LYS A 187 -0.54 -7.83 15.95
C LYS A 187 -0.83 -7.43 14.51
N PHE A 188 -1.93 -6.71 14.29
CA PHE A 188 -2.41 -6.29 12.97
C PHE A 188 -2.50 -4.77 12.91
N ALA A 189 -1.88 -4.17 11.91
CA ALA A 189 -2.12 -2.79 11.52
C ALA A 189 -2.81 -2.80 10.15
N VAL A 190 -4.03 -2.26 10.08
CA VAL A 190 -4.85 -2.28 8.87
C VAL A 190 -5.04 -0.85 8.38
N SER A 191 -4.61 -0.60 7.14
CA SER A 191 -4.74 0.70 6.48
C SER A 191 -6.14 0.89 5.92
N GLY A 192 -6.67 2.10 6.12
CA GLY A 192 -7.81 2.59 5.35
C GLY A 192 -7.47 2.84 3.88
N LEU A 193 -8.48 3.23 3.12
CA LEU A 193 -8.32 3.79 1.79
C LEU A 193 -7.75 5.21 1.87
N PRO A 194 -6.83 5.58 0.96
CA PRO A 194 -6.39 6.96 0.83
C PRO A 194 -7.49 7.82 0.19
N CYS A 195 -7.22 9.11 -0.02
CA CYS A 195 -8.05 9.98 -0.87
C CYS A 195 -7.98 9.54 -2.35
N ILE A 196 -8.70 8.46 -2.69
CA ILE A 196 -8.61 7.77 -3.98
C ILE A 196 -8.97 8.68 -5.17
N GLY A 197 -9.90 9.62 -4.99
CA GLY A 197 -10.30 10.57 -6.03
C GLY A 197 -9.20 11.59 -6.36
N CYS A 198 -8.20 11.73 -5.49
CA CYS A 198 -7.01 12.57 -5.72
C CYS A 198 -5.84 11.82 -6.36
N LEU A 199 -5.98 10.52 -6.65
CA LEU A 199 -4.91 9.78 -7.31
C LEU A 199 -4.70 10.33 -8.74
N PRO A 200 -3.45 10.55 -9.20
CA PRO A 200 -3.20 11.10 -10.53
C PRO A 200 -3.85 10.31 -11.67
N ILE A 201 -3.93 8.98 -11.52
CA ILE A 201 -4.60 8.11 -12.50
C ILE A 201 -6.10 8.40 -12.58
N GLN A 202 -6.78 8.64 -11.45
CA GLN A 202 -8.20 8.95 -11.40
C GLN A 202 -8.52 10.33 -11.97
N ILE A 203 -7.69 11.34 -11.64
CA ILE A 203 -7.82 12.69 -12.18
C ILE A 203 -7.67 12.67 -13.71
N THR A 204 -6.69 11.91 -14.21
CA THR A 204 -6.39 11.81 -15.65
C THR A 204 -7.47 11.02 -16.39
N ALA A 205 -7.84 9.84 -15.89
CA ALA A 205 -8.81 8.95 -16.55
C ALA A 205 -10.19 9.59 -16.70
N LYS A 206 -10.59 10.45 -15.76
CA LYS A 206 -11.89 11.15 -15.78
C LYS A 206 -11.88 12.46 -16.56
N LEU A 207 -10.76 12.81 -17.20
CA LEU A 207 -10.59 14.06 -17.95
C LEU A 207 -11.00 15.31 -17.13
N ILE A 208 -10.74 15.32 -15.81
CA ILE A 208 -11.10 16.44 -14.95
C ILE A 208 -10.21 17.63 -15.33
N THR A 209 -10.79 18.58 -16.07
CA THR A 209 -10.09 19.71 -16.72
C THR A 209 -9.36 20.61 -15.74
N ASP A 210 -9.81 20.65 -14.49
CA ASP A 210 -9.25 21.49 -13.42
C ASP A 210 -8.19 20.78 -12.57
N ARG A 211 -7.84 19.52 -12.88
CA ARG A 211 -6.98 18.65 -12.04
C ARG A 211 -7.46 18.52 -10.58
N LYS A 212 -8.76 18.70 -10.35
CA LYS A 212 -9.40 18.54 -9.05
C LYS A 212 -9.62 17.06 -8.74
N CYS A 213 -9.71 16.74 -7.45
CA CYS A 213 -10.06 15.40 -7.01
C CYS A 213 -11.50 15.05 -7.38
N ALA A 214 -11.76 13.76 -7.58
CA ALA A 214 -13.13 13.24 -7.69
C ALA A 214 -13.77 13.14 -6.29
N GLU A 215 -14.60 14.13 -5.94
CA GLU A 215 -15.16 14.26 -4.58
C GLU A 215 -16.08 13.11 -4.16
N ASN A 216 -16.80 12.51 -5.12
CA ASN A 216 -17.62 11.33 -4.87
C ASN A 216 -16.77 10.14 -4.41
N GLU A 217 -15.65 9.86 -5.06
CA GLU A 217 -14.77 8.75 -4.68
C GLU A 217 -14.07 9.00 -3.34
N ASN A 218 -13.71 10.25 -3.08
CA ASN A 218 -13.18 10.68 -1.78
C ASN A 218 -14.21 10.51 -0.66
N SER A 219 -15.48 10.82 -0.92
CA SER A 219 -16.58 10.62 0.02
C SER A 219 -16.81 9.12 0.30
N ASP A 220 -16.79 8.30 -0.74
CA ASP A 220 -16.91 6.84 -0.63
C ASP A 220 -15.73 6.22 0.13
N ALA A 221 -14.51 6.72 -0.07
CA ALA A 221 -13.34 6.29 0.70
C ALA A 221 -13.46 6.64 2.20
N LYS A 222 -13.94 7.85 2.54
CA LYS A 222 -14.23 8.22 3.94
C LYS A 222 -15.28 7.33 4.56
N LEU A 223 -16.35 7.01 3.83
CA LEU A 223 -17.41 6.12 4.31
C LEU A 223 -16.88 4.70 4.56
N TYR A 224 -16.10 4.16 3.63
CA TYR A 224 -15.44 2.87 3.80
C TYR A 224 -14.52 2.86 5.04
N ASN A 225 -13.71 3.91 5.24
CA ASN A 225 -12.83 4.03 6.40
C ASN A 225 -13.60 4.08 7.72
N LYS A 226 -14.77 4.74 7.74
CA LYS A 226 -15.68 4.73 8.90
C LYS A 226 -16.23 3.33 9.18
N LYS A 227 -16.62 2.58 8.14
CA LYS A 227 -17.03 1.16 8.29
C LYS A 227 -15.86 0.31 8.80
N LEU A 228 -14.65 0.56 8.28
CA LEU A 228 -13.44 -0.18 8.64
C LEU A 228 -13.12 0.01 10.12
N GLY A 229 -13.14 1.24 10.62
CA GLY A 229 -12.91 1.51 12.05
C GLY A 229 -13.84 0.69 12.96
N ARG A 230 -15.12 0.54 12.59
CA ARG A 230 -16.07 -0.30 13.35
C ARG A 230 -15.75 -1.79 13.23
N LEU A 231 -15.44 -2.28 12.03
CA LEU A 231 -15.05 -3.67 11.81
C LEU A 231 -13.81 -4.04 12.64
N LEU A 232 -12.79 -3.17 12.68
CA LEU A 232 -11.56 -3.45 13.42
C LEU A 232 -11.80 -3.53 14.93
N LEU A 233 -12.72 -2.73 15.48
CA LEU A 233 -13.14 -2.87 16.89
C LEU A 233 -13.84 -4.21 17.15
N GLN A 234 -14.69 -4.65 16.22
CA GLN A 234 -15.33 -5.98 16.32
C GLN A 234 -14.30 -7.10 16.24
N LEU A 235 -13.36 -7.03 15.29
CA LEU A 235 -12.27 -7.98 15.16
C LEU A 235 -11.39 -8.03 16.42
N GLN A 236 -11.06 -6.88 17.00
CA GLN A 236 -10.31 -6.80 18.26
C GLN A 236 -11.03 -7.53 19.41
N ALA A 237 -12.37 -7.44 19.49
CA ALA A 237 -13.16 -8.14 20.49
C ALA A 237 -13.27 -9.66 20.20
N MET A 238 -13.34 -10.04 18.93
CA MET A 238 -13.51 -11.44 18.49
C MET A 238 -12.22 -12.26 18.47
N LEU A 239 -11.04 -11.62 18.53
CA LEU A 239 -9.74 -12.27 18.39
C LEU A 239 -8.92 -12.13 19.69
N PRO A 240 -9.12 -13.01 20.69
CA PRO A 240 -8.45 -12.93 21.99
C PRO A 240 -6.93 -12.90 21.89
N GLY A 241 -6.30 -12.05 22.70
CA GLY A 241 -4.85 -11.90 22.71
C GLY A 241 -4.26 -11.28 21.44
N SER A 242 -5.09 -10.78 20.53
CA SER A 242 -4.64 -9.97 19.40
C SER A 242 -4.63 -8.48 19.75
N LYS A 243 -3.90 -7.71 18.95
CA LYS A 243 -3.96 -6.25 18.88
C LYS A 243 -4.24 -5.86 17.44
N VAL A 244 -5.37 -5.23 17.18
CA VAL A 244 -5.81 -4.77 15.86
C VAL A 244 -5.90 -3.25 15.88
N VAL A 245 -5.12 -2.58 15.03
CA VAL A 245 -5.09 -1.12 14.96
C VAL A 245 -5.44 -0.63 13.56
N TYR A 246 -6.20 0.46 13.52
CA TYR A 246 -6.45 1.22 12.31
C TYR A 246 -5.25 2.13 12.00
N THR A 247 -4.90 2.26 10.72
CA THR A 247 -3.92 3.24 10.26
C THR A 247 -4.57 4.17 9.24
N ASP A 248 -4.56 5.47 9.57
CA ASP A 248 -5.19 6.50 8.75
C ASP A 248 -4.21 7.03 7.69
N VAL A 249 -4.46 6.62 6.46
CA VAL A 249 -3.76 7.12 5.27
C VAL A 249 -4.56 8.18 4.52
N TYR A 250 -5.86 8.35 4.83
CA TYR A 250 -6.70 9.31 4.14
C TYR A 250 -6.29 10.72 4.54
N ASP A 251 -6.42 11.06 5.82
CA ASP A 251 -6.17 12.42 6.29
C ASP A 251 -4.69 12.77 6.14
N THR A 252 -3.80 11.79 6.35
CA THR A 252 -2.35 11.95 6.13
C THR A 252 -2.03 12.40 4.70
N LEU A 253 -2.56 11.71 3.68
CA LEU A 253 -2.28 12.06 2.27
C LEU A 253 -3.07 13.28 1.81
N PHE A 254 -4.31 13.44 2.29
CA PHE A 254 -5.13 14.59 1.96
C PHE A 254 -4.52 15.89 2.51
N ASN A 255 -4.01 15.88 3.74
CA ASN A 255 -3.28 17.02 4.31
C ASN A 255 -1.97 17.30 3.57
N LEU A 256 -1.25 16.26 3.13
CA LEU A 256 -0.05 16.44 2.30
C LEU A 256 -0.36 17.12 0.96
N ILE A 257 -1.50 16.81 0.35
CA ILE A 257 -1.95 17.44 -0.90
C ILE A 257 -2.35 18.91 -0.67
N ASN A 258 -3.07 19.20 0.41
CA ASN A 258 -3.63 20.54 0.67
C ASN A 258 -2.66 21.49 1.38
N GLU A 259 -1.71 20.95 2.15
CA GLU A 259 -0.76 21.72 2.95
C GLU A 259 0.69 21.25 2.73
N PRO A 260 1.16 21.15 1.47
CA PRO A 260 2.45 20.52 1.15
C PRO A 260 3.64 21.19 1.85
N GLN A 261 3.55 22.50 2.13
CA GLN A 261 4.57 23.27 2.83
C GLN A 261 4.87 22.75 4.25
N LYS A 262 3.94 22.03 4.89
CA LYS A 262 4.16 21.42 6.21
C LYS A 262 5.00 20.14 6.15
N TYR A 263 5.15 19.55 4.97
CA TYR A 263 5.75 18.22 4.78
C TYR A 263 7.05 18.25 3.95
N GLY A 264 7.51 19.44 3.55
CA GLY A 264 8.74 19.67 2.81
C GLY A 264 8.59 20.77 1.77
N GLU A 265 9.69 21.09 1.08
CA GLU A 265 9.64 22.05 -0.02
C GLU A 265 8.95 21.41 -1.23
N TYR A 266 7.77 21.92 -1.57
CA TYR A 266 7.04 21.50 -2.75
C TYR A 266 7.81 21.91 -4.02
N TYR A 267 8.22 20.95 -4.85
CA TYR A 267 8.83 21.20 -6.18
C TYR A 267 7.93 21.97 -7.16
N GLY A 268 6.74 22.42 -6.76
CA GLY A 268 6.02 23.49 -7.47
C GLY A 268 6.72 24.84 -7.42
N ALA A 269 7.64 25.06 -6.46
CA ALA A 269 8.48 26.26 -6.42
C ALA A 269 9.36 26.40 -7.67
N TYR A 270 9.74 25.32 -8.35
CA TYR A 270 10.45 25.41 -9.63
C TYR A 270 9.53 25.90 -10.76
N HIS A 271 8.25 25.54 -10.72
CA HIS A 271 7.25 26.03 -11.67
C HIS A 271 6.89 27.49 -11.42
N ASP A 272 6.81 27.91 -10.15
CA ASP A 272 6.59 29.30 -9.76
C ASP A 272 7.84 30.16 -9.99
N HIS A 273 9.05 29.61 -9.80
CA HIS A 273 10.31 30.24 -10.19
C HIS A 273 10.38 30.43 -11.70
N ILE A 274 10.05 29.40 -12.50
CA ILE A 274 9.98 29.53 -13.97
C ILE A 274 8.89 30.53 -14.39
N LYS A 275 7.74 30.56 -13.73
CA LYS A 275 6.70 31.58 -14.01
C LYS A 275 7.17 32.98 -13.65
N ARG A 276 7.84 33.18 -12.51
CA ARG A 276 8.42 34.46 -12.10
C ARG A 276 9.54 34.91 -13.04
N GLU A 277 10.41 34.00 -13.46
CA GLU A 277 11.47 34.24 -14.46
C GLU A 277 10.90 34.60 -15.84
N LYS A 278 9.85 33.90 -16.28
CA LYS A 278 9.15 34.22 -17.54
C LYS A 278 8.44 35.58 -17.48
N LYS A 279 7.81 35.91 -16.35
CA LYS A 279 7.15 37.21 -16.13
C LYS A 279 8.17 38.36 -16.13
N LYS A 280 9.30 38.20 -15.44
CA LYS A 280 10.41 39.17 -15.46
C LYS A 280 10.99 39.40 -16.86
N LYS A 281 11.12 38.35 -17.68
CA LYS A 281 11.58 38.46 -19.07
C LYS A 281 10.57 39.19 -19.97
N GLN A 282 9.28 39.06 -19.71
CA GLN A 282 8.23 39.77 -20.45
C GLN A 282 8.21 41.27 -20.10
N GLU A 283 8.30 41.61 -18.82
CA GLU A 283 8.37 43.00 -18.35
C GLU A 283 9.64 43.72 -18.86
N SER A 284 10.79 43.03 -18.93
CA SER A 284 12.02 43.62 -19.48
C SER A 284 12.02 43.86 -21.00
N VAL A 285 11.12 43.21 -21.75
CA VAL A 285 10.95 43.42 -23.20
C VAL A 285 10.02 44.60 -23.48
N GLU A 286 9.08 44.89 -22.58
CA GLU A 286 8.20 46.06 -22.68
C GLU A 286 8.89 47.37 -22.27
N GLU A 287 9.85 47.33 -21.33
CA GLU A 287 10.62 48.52 -20.90
C GLU A 287 11.80 48.88 -21.84
N GLY A 288 12.22 47.98 -22.73
CA GLY A 288 13.33 48.19 -23.68
C GLY A 288 12.89 48.67 -25.08
N GLY A 289 11.60 48.92 -25.28
CA GLY A 289 10.99 49.33 -26.56
C GLY A 289 10.60 50.81 -26.62
N HIS A 290 11.51 51.71 -26.22
CA HIS A 290 11.43 53.16 -26.47
C HIS A 290 12.73 53.67 -27.08
#